data_AF-A0A8T5UM92-F1
#
_entry.id   AF-A0A8T5UM92-F1
#
_cell.length_a   1.000
_cell.length_b   1.000
_cell.length_c   1.000
_cell.angle_alpha   90.00
_cell.angle_beta   90.00
_cell.angle_gamma   90.00
#
_symmetry.space_group_name_H-M   'P 1'
#
loop_
_entity.id
_entity.type
_entity.pdbx_description
1 polymer ?
#
loop_
_entity_poly.entity_id
_entity_poly.type
_entity_poly.pdbx_seq_one_letter_code
_entity_poly.pdbx_strand_id
1 'polypeptide(L)'
;MNIKPQTVLENYKNKRIDKSTVTKLLTSIIEKNDEENSRIEAISILNTLKIKTRKLFEFFENFLLSDSSEDIRNAAAKYISTNFLEISLPVFRWVIQKETSYSCMITVINSLVKIHTNESKSILFEHIKNIRNIKYLNVDKGFENKNYRKALKLYFKKKSIKELSHKHLAAILINFLTIKILIKDIPNIYFELNEDTLLIEKLDLSDYLEFEVKGTPWEWRNNIHTLSQLNGLSNLKHLKTLDLSNNQIRNLEGLVELKNLTHLVLPNNQISDLKNLEYINQLSKLQFLDLCGNDISENVKNEDFNPYCRVLLNRYI
;
A
#
# COMPACT_ATOMS: atom_id res chain seq x y z
N MET A 1 3.37 -36.96 8.00
CA MET A 1 4.63 -36.24 7.70
C MET A 1 4.28 -34.89 7.13
N ASN A 2 4.69 -33.80 7.79
CA ASN A 2 4.60 -32.45 7.21
C ASN A 2 5.61 -32.35 6.06
N ILE A 3 5.14 -32.59 4.84
CA ILE A 3 5.95 -32.42 3.63
C ILE A 3 6.15 -30.90 3.44
N LYS A 4 7.41 -30.47 3.32
CA LYS A 4 7.72 -29.05 3.07
C LYS A 4 7.43 -28.70 1.60
N PRO A 5 6.90 -27.49 1.30
CA PRO A 5 6.61 -27.07 -0.07
C PRO A 5 7.82 -27.19 -1.01
N GLN A 6 9.01 -26.81 -0.54
CA GLN A 6 10.24 -26.92 -1.34
C GLN A 6 10.60 -28.35 -1.72
N THR A 7 10.39 -29.30 -0.82
CA THR A 7 10.62 -30.72 -1.11
C THR A 7 9.71 -31.22 -2.24
N VAL A 8 8.46 -30.71 -2.31
CA VAL A 8 7.56 -31.02 -3.43
C VAL A 8 8.10 -30.43 -4.73
N LEU A 9 8.56 -29.18 -4.72
CA LEU A 9 9.13 -28.52 -5.91
C LEU A 9 10.39 -29.22 -6.42
N GLU A 10 11.30 -29.60 -5.53
CA GLU A 10 12.53 -30.32 -5.88
C GLU A 10 12.21 -31.68 -6.51
N ASN A 11 11.28 -32.43 -5.94
CA ASN A 11 10.86 -33.72 -6.50
C ASN A 11 10.23 -33.55 -7.89
N TYR A 12 9.48 -32.46 -8.13
CA TYR A 12 8.95 -32.15 -9.45
C TYR A 12 10.07 -31.80 -10.46
N LYS A 13 10.99 -30.91 -10.08
CA LYS A 13 12.13 -30.50 -10.92
C LYS A 13 13.00 -31.70 -11.30
N ASN A 14 13.17 -32.64 -10.37
CA ASN A 14 13.90 -33.89 -10.57
C ASN A 14 13.08 -34.98 -11.27
N LYS A 15 11.89 -34.67 -11.80
CA LYS A 15 10.98 -35.59 -12.50
C LYS A 15 10.58 -36.84 -11.69
N ARG A 16 10.65 -36.77 -10.35
CA ARG A 16 10.25 -37.86 -9.44
C ARG A 16 8.73 -37.93 -9.25
N ILE A 17 8.05 -36.80 -9.44
CA ILE A 17 6.58 -36.70 -9.37
C ILE A 17 6.07 -35.89 -10.54
N ASP A 18 4.84 -36.17 -10.97
CA ASP A 18 4.19 -35.48 -12.08
C ASP A 18 3.45 -34.21 -11.62
N LYS A 19 2.99 -33.43 -12.60
CA LYS A 19 2.25 -32.17 -12.36
C LYS A 19 0.98 -32.37 -11.54
N SER A 20 0.28 -33.49 -11.75
CA SER A 20 -0.93 -33.86 -11.01
C SER A 20 -0.64 -34.09 -9.53
N THR A 21 0.42 -34.84 -9.24
CA THR A 21 0.89 -35.18 -7.89
C THR A 21 1.35 -33.94 -7.14
N VAL A 22 2.14 -33.09 -7.79
CA VAL A 22 2.56 -31.79 -7.23
C VAL A 22 1.37 -30.94 -6.85
N THR A 23 0.39 -30.83 -7.74
CA THR A 23 -0.82 -30.03 -7.49
C THR A 23 -1.53 -30.53 -6.23
N LYS A 24 -1.78 -31.85 -6.13
CA LYS A 24 -2.44 -32.46 -4.97
C LYS A 24 -1.67 -32.25 -3.66
N LEU A 25 -0.34 -32.41 -3.70
CA LEU A 25 0.49 -32.24 -2.51
C LEU A 25 0.49 -30.78 -2.03
N LEU A 26 0.67 -29.82 -2.95
CA LEU A 26 0.67 -28.40 -2.60
C LEU A 26 -0.71 -27.92 -2.12
N THR A 27 -1.80 -28.33 -2.76
CA THR A 27 -3.15 -27.99 -2.27
C THR A 27 -3.42 -28.60 -0.90
N SER A 28 -2.97 -29.83 -0.64
CA SER A 28 -3.08 -30.44 0.68
C SER A 28 -2.27 -29.71 1.75
N ILE A 29 -1.11 -29.14 1.40
CA ILE A 29 -0.32 -28.31 2.32
C ILE A 29 -1.09 -27.02 2.64
N ILE A 30 -1.68 -26.38 1.63
CA ILE A 30 -2.44 -25.13 1.80
C ILE A 30 -3.69 -25.34 2.68
N GLU A 31 -4.38 -26.49 2.55
CA GLU A 31 -5.59 -26.80 3.33
C GLU A 31 -5.31 -27.20 4.78
N LYS A 32 -4.28 -28.00 5.03
CA LYS A 32 -4.13 -28.74 6.29
C LYS A 32 -3.01 -28.26 7.19
N ASN A 33 -2.14 -27.38 6.69
CA ASN A 33 -1.03 -26.89 7.48
C ASN A 33 -1.47 -25.65 8.27
N ASP A 34 -1.22 -25.64 9.57
CA ASP A 34 -1.51 -24.48 10.43
C ASP A 34 -0.47 -23.36 10.24
N GLU A 35 0.72 -23.67 9.72
CA GLU A 35 1.77 -22.69 9.47
C GLU A 35 1.51 -21.86 8.21
N GLU A 36 1.13 -20.59 8.41
CA GLU A 36 0.82 -19.65 7.34
C GLU A 36 1.93 -19.52 6.29
N ASN A 37 3.19 -19.39 6.73
CA ASN A 37 4.34 -19.27 5.83
C ASN A 37 4.48 -20.47 4.88
N SER A 38 4.27 -21.68 5.39
CA SER A 38 4.31 -22.92 4.61
C SER A 38 3.18 -22.97 3.58
N ARG A 39 1.99 -22.47 3.94
CA ARG A 39 0.85 -22.34 3.01
C ARG A 39 1.15 -21.32 1.91
N ILE A 40 1.62 -20.12 2.26
CA ILE A 40 1.98 -19.07 1.29
C ILE A 40 3.06 -19.56 0.32
N GLU A 41 4.08 -20.25 0.83
CA GLU A 41 5.14 -20.82 0.00
C GLU A 41 4.58 -21.84 -1.01
N ALA A 42 3.67 -22.71 -0.58
CA ALA A 42 3.00 -23.66 -1.49
C ALA A 42 2.19 -22.94 -2.59
N ILE A 43 1.49 -21.85 -2.27
CA ILE A 43 0.77 -21.02 -3.26
C ILE A 43 1.76 -20.39 -4.27
N SER A 44 2.87 -19.86 -3.76
CA SER A 44 3.92 -19.26 -4.59
C SER A 44 4.50 -20.28 -5.58
N ILE A 45 4.78 -21.50 -5.11
CA ILE A 45 5.27 -22.58 -5.96
C ILE A 45 4.26 -22.95 -7.06
N LEU A 46 2.97 -23.10 -6.72
CA LEU A 46 1.93 -23.35 -7.72
C LEU A 46 1.91 -22.26 -8.79
N ASN A 47 2.08 -20.99 -8.37
CA ASN A 47 2.11 -19.84 -9.27
C ASN A 47 3.35 -19.86 -10.18
N THR A 48 4.53 -20.16 -9.64
CA THR A 48 5.78 -20.32 -10.42
C THR A 48 5.65 -21.41 -11.47
N LEU A 49 5.00 -22.52 -11.13
CA LEU A 49 4.78 -23.66 -12.03
C LEU A 49 3.66 -23.41 -13.06
N LYS A 50 2.96 -22.26 -12.98
CA LYS A 50 1.86 -21.86 -13.88
C LYS A 50 0.83 -22.98 -14.07
N ILE A 51 0.46 -23.65 -12.97
CA ILE A 51 -0.52 -24.75 -13.02
C ILE A 51 -1.92 -24.16 -13.07
N LYS A 52 -2.62 -24.34 -14.20
CA LYS A 52 -3.95 -23.77 -14.40
C LYS A 52 -4.96 -24.88 -14.62
N THR A 53 -5.85 -25.09 -13.66
CA THR A 53 -6.99 -25.99 -13.79
C THR A 53 -8.23 -25.33 -13.20
N ARG A 54 -9.42 -25.70 -13.69
CA ARG A 54 -10.69 -25.19 -13.14
C ARG A 54 -10.83 -25.50 -11.65
N LYS A 55 -10.40 -26.70 -11.22
CA LYS A 55 -10.38 -27.09 -9.82
C LYS A 55 -9.50 -26.18 -8.95
N LEU A 56 -8.35 -25.73 -9.48
CA LEU A 56 -7.49 -24.78 -8.76
C LEU A 56 -8.11 -23.39 -8.67
N PHE A 57 -8.85 -22.95 -9.70
CA PHE A 57 -9.60 -21.69 -9.60
C PHE A 57 -10.61 -21.77 -8.45
N GLU A 58 -11.45 -22.80 -8.42
CA GLU A 58 -12.48 -23.00 -7.38
C GLU A 58 -11.86 -23.15 -5.99
N PHE A 59 -10.74 -23.86 -5.90
CA PHE A 59 -9.95 -23.97 -4.69
C PHE A 59 -9.54 -22.59 -4.16
N PHE A 60 -8.86 -21.78 -4.98
CA PHE A 60 -8.39 -20.46 -4.55
C PHE A 60 -9.52 -19.45 -4.37
N GLU A 61 -10.63 -19.59 -5.11
CA GLU A 61 -11.84 -18.79 -4.91
C GLU A 61 -12.38 -19.00 -3.49
N ASN A 62 -12.48 -20.26 -3.04
CA ASN A 62 -12.90 -20.55 -1.66
C ASN A 62 -11.96 -19.92 -0.63
N PHE A 63 -10.63 -20.10 -0.77
CA PHE A 63 -9.67 -19.52 0.17
C PHE A 63 -9.74 -17.99 0.20
N LEU A 64 -9.86 -17.35 -0.96
CA LEU A 64 -10.03 -15.90 -1.05
C LEU A 64 -11.28 -15.41 -0.31
N LEU A 65 -12.34 -16.22 -0.27
CA LEU A 65 -13.62 -15.82 0.31
C LEU A 65 -13.73 -16.15 1.82
N SER A 66 -13.02 -17.18 2.31
CA SER A 66 -13.29 -17.74 3.64
C SER A 66 -12.08 -17.94 4.55
N ASP A 67 -10.83 -17.81 4.05
CA ASP A 67 -9.68 -18.04 4.93
C ASP A 67 -9.58 -16.95 6.00
N SER A 68 -9.25 -17.36 7.24
CA SER A 68 -9.10 -16.43 8.36
C SER A 68 -7.89 -15.51 8.21
N SER A 69 -6.81 -16.00 7.59
CA SER A 69 -5.58 -15.25 7.37
C SER A 69 -5.73 -14.28 6.20
N GLU A 70 -5.47 -13.00 6.47
CA GLU A 70 -5.46 -11.96 5.45
C GLU A 70 -4.39 -12.19 4.36
N ASP A 71 -3.24 -12.73 4.76
CA ASP A 71 -2.13 -12.98 3.86
C ASP A 71 -2.39 -14.16 2.93
N ILE A 72 -3.10 -15.18 3.41
CA ILE A 72 -3.57 -16.30 2.59
C ILE A 72 -4.63 -15.84 1.60
N ARG A 73 -5.61 -15.03 2.03
CA ARG A 73 -6.61 -14.44 1.12
C ARG A 73 -5.92 -13.60 0.05
N ASN A 74 -4.96 -12.76 0.42
CA ASN A 74 -4.18 -11.97 -0.54
C ASN A 74 -3.36 -12.86 -1.50
N ALA A 75 -2.74 -13.93 -1.01
CA ALA A 75 -2.00 -14.88 -1.85
C ALA A 75 -2.93 -15.59 -2.86
N ALA A 76 -4.12 -16.00 -2.43
CA ALA A 76 -5.15 -16.55 -3.30
C ALA A 76 -5.63 -15.54 -4.36
N ALA A 77 -5.87 -14.28 -3.97
CA ALA A 77 -6.20 -13.20 -4.91
C ALA A 77 -5.12 -13.00 -5.97
N LYS A 78 -3.83 -12.99 -5.57
CA LYS A 78 -2.68 -12.87 -6.49
C LYS A 78 -2.61 -14.06 -7.44
N TYR A 79 -2.86 -15.28 -6.94
CA TYR A 79 -2.91 -16.48 -7.75
C TYR A 79 -3.98 -16.38 -8.83
N ILE A 80 -5.21 -16.03 -8.44
CA ILE A 80 -6.35 -15.88 -9.35
C ILE A 80 -6.06 -14.77 -10.38
N SER A 81 -5.58 -13.61 -9.93
CA SER A 81 -5.21 -12.47 -10.79
C SER A 81 -4.18 -12.84 -11.85
N THR A 82 -3.20 -13.68 -11.50
CA THR A 82 -2.11 -14.07 -12.40
C THR A 82 -2.53 -15.18 -13.36
N ASN A 83 -3.33 -16.13 -12.88
CA ASN A 83 -3.57 -17.37 -13.60
C ASN A 83 -4.91 -17.42 -14.32
N PHE A 84 -5.92 -16.70 -13.84
CA PHE A 84 -7.32 -16.82 -14.26
C PHE A 84 -8.01 -15.46 -14.40
N LEU A 85 -7.27 -14.45 -14.86
CA LEU A 85 -7.75 -13.07 -14.96
C LEU A 85 -9.08 -12.99 -15.73
N GLU A 86 -9.19 -13.75 -16.82
CA GLU A 86 -10.32 -13.81 -17.74
C GLU A 86 -11.64 -14.27 -17.12
N ILE A 87 -11.60 -15.08 -16.06
CA ILE A 87 -12.81 -15.58 -15.35
C ILE A 87 -12.95 -15.01 -13.94
N SER A 88 -12.02 -14.13 -13.51
CA SER A 88 -11.93 -13.66 -12.12
C SER A 88 -12.88 -12.52 -11.75
N LEU A 89 -13.57 -11.93 -12.73
CA LEU A 89 -14.43 -10.76 -12.50
C LEU A 89 -15.54 -11.00 -11.46
N PRO A 90 -16.28 -12.14 -11.47
CA PRO A 90 -17.35 -12.39 -10.50
C PRO A 90 -16.85 -12.48 -9.05
N VAL A 91 -15.75 -13.21 -8.81
CA VAL A 91 -15.17 -13.32 -7.46
C VAL A 91 -14.66 -11.95 -6.99
N PHE A 92 -13.95 -11.20 -7.84
CA PHE A 92 -13.45 -9.88 -7.47
C PHE A 92 -14.54 -8.85 -7.23
N ARG A 93 -15.69 -8.94 -7.92
CA ARG A 93 -16.88 -8.15 -7.62
C ARG A 93 -17.39 -8.39 -6.21
N TRP A 94 -17.37 -9.63 -5.74
CA TRP A 94 -17.82 -9.97 -4.39
C TRP A 94 -16.79 -9.51 -3.35
N VAL A 95 -15.51 -9.83 -3.58
CA VAL A 95 -14.42 -9.56 -2.63
C VAL A 95 -14.27 -8.07 -2.34
N ILE A 96 -14.31 -7.21 -3.37
CA ILE A 96 -14.16 -5.75 -3.17
C ILE A 96 -15.26 -5.14 -2.25
N GLN A 97 -16.39 -5.84 -2.06
CA GLN A 97 -17.48 -5.37 -1.20
C GLN A 97 -17.36 -5.84 0.25
N LYS A 98 -16.63 -6.93 0.50
CA LYS A 98 -16.64 -7.65 1.79
C LYS A 98 -15.28 -7.73 2.45
N GLU A 99 -14.20 -7.69 1.67
CA GLU A 99 -12.85 -7.79 2.17
C GLU A 99 -12.46 -6.55 3.00
N THR A 100 -11.78 -6.81 4.11
CA THR A 100 -11.30 -5.77 5.03
C THR A 100 -9.79 -5.59 4.95
N SER A 101 -9.07 -6.62 4.49
CA SER A 101 -7.62 -6.58 4.38
C SER A 101 -7.16 -5.57 3.33
N TYR A 102 -6.24 -4.70 3.73
CA TYR A 102 -5.63 -3.70 2.85
C TYR A 102 -4.96 -4.37 1.64
N SER A 103 -4.05 -5.32 1.88
CA SER A 103 -3.25 -5.97 0.83
C SER A 103 -4.12 -6.71 -0.19
N CYS A 104 -5.13 -7.44 0.30
CA CYS A 104 -6.07 -8.16 -0.56
C CYS A 104 -6.87 -7.17 -1.44
N MET A 105 -7.39 -6.09 -0.85
CA MET A 105 -8.11 -5.05 -1.60
C MET A 105 -7.26 -4.38 -2.68
N ILE A 106 -5.98 -4.09 -2.40
CA ILE A 106 -5.04 -3.56 -3.41
C ILE A 106 -4.88 -4.55 -4.57
N THR A 107 -4.71 -5.84 -4.28
CA THR A 107 -4.61 -6.89 -5.31
C THR A 107 -5.88 -6.96 -6.15
N VAL A 108 -7.05 -6.92 -5.55
CA VAL A 108 -8.35 -6.97 -6.24
C VAL A 108 -8.56 -5.74 -7.13
N ILE A 109 -8.31 -4.54 -6.61
CA ILE A 109 -8.42 -3.28 -7.39
C ILE A 109 -7.50 -3.31 -8.60
N ASN A 110 -6.23 -3.70 -8.41
CA ASN A 110 -5.27 -3.82 -9.51
C ASN A 110 -5.69 -4.87 -10.54
N SER A 111 -6.33 -5.96 -10.09
CA SER A 111 -6.86 -7.00 -10.99
C SER A 111 -8.03 -6.48 -11.82
N LEU A 112 -8.95 -5.72 -11.24
CA LEU A 112 -10.05 -5.09 -11.96
C LEU A 112 -9.56 -4.10 -13.05
N VAL A 113 -8.45 -3.41 -12.78
CA VAL A 113 -7.77 -2.58 -13.80
C VAL A 113 -7.25 -3.43 -14.95
N LYS A 114 -6.62 -4.57 -14.65
CA LYS A 114 -6.08 -5.50 -15.66
C LYS A 114 -7.17 -6.15 -16.51
N ILE A 115 -8.33 -6.47 -15.92
CA ILE A 115 -9.49 -7.03 -16.66
C ILE A 115 -10.00 -6.04 -17.71
N HIS A 116 -9.94 -4.73 -17.42
CA HIS A 116 -10.17 -3.66 -18.40
C HIS A 116 -11.51 -3.71 -19.16
N THR A 117 -12.60 -4.19 -18.54
CA THR A 117 -13.93 -4.20 -19.14
C THR A 117 -14.79 -3.02 -18.64
N ASN A 118 -15.88 -2.69 -19.33
CA ASN A 118 -16.86 -1.72 -18.84
C ASN A 118 -17.46 -2.15 -17.50
N GLU A 119 -17.64 -3.45 -17.31
CA GLU A 119 -18.13 -4.02 -16.07
C GLU A 119 -17.12 -3.85 -14.91
N SER A 120 -15.83 -4.13 -15.14
CA SER A 120 -14.80 -3.90 -14.11
C SER A 120 -14.65 -2.42 -13.76
N LYS A 121 -14.80 -1.53 -14.76
CA LYS A 121 -14.85 -0.07 -14.55
C LYS A 121 -16.03 0.33 -13.66
N SER A 122 -17.21 -0.24 -13.94
CA SER A 122 -18.44 0.02 -13.18
C SER A 122 -18.30 -0.43 -11.72
N ILE A 123 -17.67 -1.58 -11.47
CA ILE A 123 -17.37 -2.07 -10.11
C ILE A 123 -16.51 -1.06 -9.34
N LEU A 124 -15.40 -0.59 -9.93
CA LEU A 124 -14.53 0.41 -9.29
C LEU A 124 -15.30 1.71 -9.00
N PHE A 125 -16.09 2.16 -9.97
CA PHE A 125 -16.91 3.37 -9.84
C PHE A 125 -17.93 3.28 -8.70
N GLU A 126 -18.70 2.19 -8.62
CA GLU A 126 -19.69 1.99 -7.55
C GLU A 126 -19.02 1.91 -6.17
N HIS A 127 -17.82 1.32 -6.08
CA HIS A 127 -17.08 1.30 -4.81
C HIS A 127 -16.64 2.72 -4.38
N ILE A 128 -16.17 3.57 -5.31
CA ILE A 128 -15.86 4.99 -5.01
C ILE A 128 -17.12 5.73 -4.53
N LYS A 129 -18.27 5.48 -5.16
CA LYS A 129 -19.53 6.10 -4.77
C LYS A 129 -19.94 5.70 -3.34
N ASN A 130 -19.67 4.47 -2.92
CA ASN A 130 -19.92 4.02 -1.56
C ASN A 130 -19.05 4.77 -0.53
N ILE A 131 -17.80 5.12 -0.88
CA ILE A 131 -16.92 5.92 -0.01
C ILE A 131 -17.57 7.25 0.40
N ARG A 132 -18.32 7.88 -0.51
CA ARG A 132 -19.05 9.15 -0.24
C ARG A 132 -19.96 9.07 0.99
N ASN A 133 -20.50 7.89 1.24
CA ASN A 133 -21.48 7.65 2.30
C ASN A 133 -20.84 7.12 3.59
N ILE A 134 -19.57 6.74 3.56
CA ILE A 134 -18.85 6.26 4.74
C ILE A 134 -18.69 7.42 5.70
N LYS A 135 -19.38 7.40 6.84
CA LYS A 135 -19.09 8.26 8.00
C LYS A 135 -17.81 7.78 8.68
N TYR A 136 -16.67 7.99 8.04
CA TYR A 136 -15.34 7.95 8.65
C TYR A 136 -15.40 8.83 9.91
N LEU A 137 -15.43 8.13 11.03
CA LEU A 137 -15.53 8.60 12.41
C LEU A 137 -14.44 7.79 13.10
N ASN A 138 -13.30 8.41 13.34
CA ASN A 138 -12.52 8.00 14.50
C ASN A 138 -12.78 9.06 15.57
N VAL A 139 -13.93 8.92 16.23
CA VAL A 139 -14.42 9.88 17.24
C VAL A 139 -13.48 9.91 18.45
N ASP A 140 -12.78 8.80 18.70
CA ASP A 140 -11.85 8.66 19.81
C ASP A 140 -10.46 9.27 19.52
N LYS A 141 -10.14 9.52 18.24
CA LYS A 141 -8.86 10.14 17.80
C LYS A 141 -9.02 11.54 17.19
N GLY A 142 -10.17 12.20 17.40
CA GLY A 142 -10.36 13.62 17.13
C GLY A 142 -10.37 14.08 15.66
N PHE A 143 -10.09 13.23 14.67
CA PHE A 143 -10.02 13.66 13.26
C PHE A 143 -11.20 13.12 12.43
N GLU A 144 -12.18 13.98 12.16
CA GLU A 144 -13.17 13.71 11.12
C GLU A 144 -12.56 13.98 9.74
N ASN A 145 -12.51 12.97 8.88
CA ASN A 145 -12.12 13.11 7.47
C ASN A 145 -13.21 13.82 6.63
N LYS A 146 -13.61 15.02 7.09
CA LYS A 146 -14.50 15.96 6.40
C LYS A 146 -13.91 16.36 5.05
N ASN A 147 -12.58 16.49 4.97
CA ASN A 147 -11.88 16.96 3.78
C ASN A 147 -12.00 15.99 2.59
N TYR A 148 -11.73 14.68 2.75
CA TYR A 148 -11.86 13.72 1.65
C TYR A 148 -13.31 13.57 1.18
N ARG A 149 -14.27 13.52 2.11
CA ARG A 149 -15.70 13.51 1.76
C ARG A 149 -16.12 14.76 1.00
N LYS A 150 -15.69 15.94 1.45
CA LYS A 150 -16.04 17.23 0.82
C LYS A 150 -15.44 17.31 -0.57
N ALA A 151 -14.16 16.94 -0.73
CA ALA A 151 -13.48 16.88 -2.01
C ALA A 151 -14.19 15.93 -2.99
N LEU A 152 -14.52 14.70 -2.56
CA LEU A 152 -15.32 13.77 -3.36
C LEU A 152 -16.65 14.41 -3.76
N LYS A 153 -17.43 14.95 -2.82
CA LYS A 153 -18.73 15.57 -3.11
C LYS A 153 -18.63 16.69 -4.14
N LEU A 154 -17.60 17.53 -4.07
CA LEU A 154 -17.36 18.62 -5.02
C LEU A 154 -16.93 18.08 -6.40
N TYR A 155 -16.03 17.12 -6.43
CA TYR A 155 -15.53 16.53 -7.67
C TYR A 155 -16.63 15.82 -8.47
N PHE A 156 -17.47 15.03 -7.78
CA PHE A 156 -18.65 14.38 -8.38
C PHE A 156 -19.68 15.39 -8.93
N LYS A 157 -19.66 16.67 -8.50
CA LYS A 157 -20.51 17.73 -9.07
C LYS A 157 -19.90 18.37 -10.32
N LYS A 158 -18.56 18.45 -10.40
CA LYS A 158 -17.83 19.17 -11.46
C LYS A 158 -17.55 18.31 -12.70
N LYS A 159 -17.28 17.00 -12.54
CA LYS A 159 -16.89 16.07 -13.63
C LYS A 159 -17.71 14.78 -13.61
N SER A 160 -17.92 14.19 -14.79
CA SER A 160 -18.48 12.84 -14.91
C SER A 160 -17.39 11.82 -14.59
N ILE A 161 -17.37 11.32 -13.35
CA ILE A 161 -16.39 10.32 -12.91
C ILE A 161 -16.45 9.02 -13.75
N LYS A 162 -17.58 8.75 -14.41
CA LYS A 162 -17.73 7.64 -15.36
C LYS A 162 -16.76 7.73 -16.55
N GLU A 163 -16.26 8.92 -16.87
CA GLU A 163 -15.31 9.17 -17.95
C GLU A 163 -13.86 8.84 -17.56
N LEU A 164 -13.54 8.79 -16.25
CA LEU A 164 -12.18 8.50 -15.76
C LEU A 164 -11.72 7.11 -16.18
N SER A 165 -10.43 6.92 -16.43
CA SER A 165 -9.89 5.61 -16.79
C SER A 165 -9.92 4.62 -15.61
N HIS A 166 -9.84 3.30 -15.88
CA HIS A 166 -9.72 2.29 -14.83
C HIS A 166 -8.55 2.58 -13.88
N LYS A 167 -7.40 2.97 -14.44
CA LYS A 167 -6.19 3.30 -13.66
C LYS A 167 -6.45 4.44 -12.70
N HIS A 168 -7.17 5.47 -13.14
CA HIS A 168 -7.48 6.63 -12.32
C HIS A 168 -8.50 6.30 -11.22
N LEU A 169 -9.57 5.55 -11.55
CA LEU A 169 -10.53 5.07 -10.55
C LEU A 169 -9.83 4.22 -9.47
N ALA A 170 -8.95 3.31 -9.89
CA ALA A 170 -8.15 2.51 -8.99
C ALA A 170 -7.22 3.37 -8.11
N ALA A 171 -6.54 4.37 -8.68
CA ALA A 171 -5.67 5.27 -7.91
C ALA A 171 -6.44 6.02 -6.81
N ILE A 172 -7.67 6.47 -7.08
CA ILE A 172 -8.54 7.10 -6.07
C ILE A 172 -8.84 6.12 -4.94
N LEU A 173 -9.25 4.89 -5.27
CA LEU A 173 -9.56 3.86 -4.27
C LEU A 173 -8.34 3.47 -3.43
N ILE A 174 -7.20 3.26 -4.08
CA ILE A 174 -5.95 2.89 -3.44
C ILE A 174 -5.51 4.00 -2.48
N ASN A 175 -5.53 5.27 -2.91
CA ASN A 175 -5.24 6.42 -2.04
C ASN A 175 -6.17 6.47 -0.83
N PHE A 176 -7.48 6.27 -1.03
CA PHE A 176 -8.44 6.21 0.07
C PHE A 176 -8.12 5.08 1.06
N LEU A 177 -7.86 3.87 0.56
CA LEU A 177 -7.52 2.72 1.40
C LEU A 177 -6.20 2.93 2.16
N THR A 178 -5.20 3.55 1.51
CA THR A 178 -3.91 3.87 2.14
C THR A 178 -4.10 4.84 3.29
N ILE A 179 -4.83 5.95 3.08
CA ILE A 179 -5.14 6.87 4.18
C ILE A 179 -5.96 6.16 5.27
N LYS A 180 -6.89 5.29 4.87
CA LYS A 180 -7.71 4.56 5.82
C LYS A 180 -6.88 3.67 6.75
N ILE A 181 -5.84 3.00 6.22
CA ILE A 181 -4.97 2.16 7.06
C ILE A 181 -4.00 3.02 7.88
N LEU A 182 -3.42 4.07 7.30
CA LEU A 182 -2.48 4.95 8.01
C LEU A 182 -3.13 5.63 9.24
N ILE A 183 -4.37 6.14 9.12
CA ILE A 183 -5.09 6.79 10.25
C ILE A 183 -5.40 5.80 11.40
N LYS A 184 -5.43 4.50 11.12
CA LYS A 184 -5.61 3.50 12.18
C LYS A 184 -4.41 3.52 13.14
N ASP A 185 -3.21 3.67 12.60
CA ASP A 185 -1.96 3.49 13.33
C ASP A 185 -1.32 4.84 13.74
N ILE A 186 -1.64 5.91 13.01
CA ILE A 186 -1.05 7.24 13.19
C ILE A 186 -2.15 8.23 13.57
N PRO A 187 -2.11 8.84 14.76
CA PRO A 187 -3.17 9.73 15.24
C PRO A 187 -3.23 11.05 14.48
N ASN A 188 -2.07 11.60 14.09
CA ASN A 188 -1.95 12.92 13.46
C ASN A 188 -1.55 12.75 11.99
N ILE A 189 -2.55 12.58 11.12
CA ILE A 189 -2.35 12.60 9.67
C ILE A 189 -3.10 13.78 9.08
N TYR A 190 -2.37 14.58 8.30
CA TYR A 190 -2.94 15.56 7.41
C TYR A 190 -2.60 15.22 5.96
N PHE A 191 -3.50 15.50 5.03
CA PHE A 191 -3.23 15.33 3.61
C PHE A 191 -4.05 16.30 2.77
N GLU A 192 -3.51 16.65 1.61
CA GLU A 192 -4.19 17.46 0.60
C GLU A 192 -4.43 16.64 -0.67
N LEU A 193 -5.61 16.84 -1.25
CA LEU A 193 -5.99 16.25 -2.52
C LEU A 193 -5.85 17.28 -3.62
N ASN A 194 -5.36 16.82 -4.78
CA ASN A 194 -5.46 17.58 -6.00
C ASN A 194 -6.93 17.69 -6.43
N GLU A 195 -7.44 18.91 -6.61
CA GLU A 195 -8.85 19.15 -6.93
C GLU A 195 -9.29 18.54 -8.27
N ASP A 196 -8.35 18.37 -9.20
CA ASP A 196 -8.63 17.88 -10.56
C ASP A 196 -8.56 16.38 -10.72
N THR A 197 -7.87 15.68 -9.81
CA THR A 197 -7.61 14.24 -9.91
C THR A 197 -8.09 13.45 -8.70
N LEU A 198 -8.44 14.11 -7.58
CA LEU A 198 -8.73 13.48 -6.29
C LEU A 198 -7.61 12.56 -5.76
N LEU A 199 -6.39 12.74 -6.25
CA LEU A 199 -5.23 12.00 -5.77
C LEU A 199 -4.51 12.82 -4.70
N ILE A 200 -3.89 12.12 -3.74
CA ILE A 200 -3.14 12.74 -2.66
C ILE A 200 -1.85 13.29 -3.24
N GLU A 201 -1.61 14.59 -3.03
CA GLU A 201 -0.39 15.27 -3.46
C GLU A 201 0.48 15.71 -2.29
N LYS A 202 -0.12 15.98 -1.13
CA LYS A 202 0.62 16.26 0.10
C LYS A 202 0.16 15.32 1.20
N LEU A 203 1.12 14.80 1.96
CA LEU A 203 0.90 13.96 3.11
C LEU A 203 1.83 14.45 4.22
N ASP A 204 1.25 14.74 5.36
CA ASP A 204 1.93 15.16 6.56
C ASP A 204 1.69 14.11 7.64
N LEU A 205 2.80 13.50 8.04
CA LEU A 205 2.94 12.50 9.09
C LEU A 205 3.91 13.01 10.17
N SER A 206 4.12 14.32 10.24
CA SER A 206 4.95 14.93 11.27
C SER A 206 4.38 14.62 12.66
N ASP A 207 5.27 14.36 13.60
CA ASP A 207 4.89 14.24 15.01
C ASP A 207 4.81 15.62 15.65
N TYR A 208 3.86 16.44 15.19
CA TYR A 208 3.68 17.79 15.68
C TYR A 208 2.33 17.97 16.35
N LEU A 209 2.36 18.41 17.61
CA LEU A 209 1.19 18.89 18.33
C LEU A 209 1.11 20.40 18.09
N GLU A 210 0.58 20.81 16.92
CA GLU A 210 0.44 22.25 16.64
C GLU A 210 -0.53 22.93 17.62
N PHE A 211 -1.45 22.16 18.20
CA PHE A 211 -2.37 22.62 19.21
C PHE A 211 -2.55 21.54 20.28
N GLU A 212 -2.40 21.91 21.55
CA GLU A 212 -3.10 21.24 22.65
C GLU A 212 -4.60 21.30 22.34
N VAL A 213 -5.11 20.35 21.55
CA VAL A 213 -6.55 20.16 21.46
C VAL A 213 -6.95 19.66 22.83
N LYS A 214 -7.61 20.51 23.63
CA LYS A 214 -8.13 20.16 24.96
C LYS A 214 -8.81 18.78 24.89
N GLY A 215 -8.25 17.80 25.60
CA GLY A 215 -8.74 16.42 25.62
C GLY A 215 -7.95 15.42 24.76
N THR A 216 -6.89 15.84 24.06
CA THR A 216 -5.95 14.92 23.43
C THR A 216 -4.96 14.38 24.48
N PRO A 217 -4.87 13.06 24.66
CA PRO A 217 -3.88 12.45 25.53
C PRO A 217 -2.46 12.88 25.17
N TRP A 218 -1.69 13.29 26.18
CA TRP A 218 -0.27 13.69 26.08
C TRP A 218 0.67 12.59 25.54
N GLU A 219 0.16 11.39 25.28
CA GLU A 219 0.90 10.22 24.80
C GLU A 219 0.86 10.06 23.27
N TRP A 220 0.17 10.95 22.55
CA TRP A 220 0.07 10.85 21.09
C TRP A 220 1.37 11.28 20.41
N ARG A 221 2.18 10.27 20.08
CA ARG A 221 3.36 10.38 19.24
C ARG A 221 3.24 9.47 18.04
N ASN A 222 3.57 9.97 16.86
CA ASN A 222 3.59 9.16 15.63
C ASN A 222 4.67 8.06 15.72
N ASN A 223 5.80 8.31 16.41
CA ASN A 223 6.87 7.33 16.68
C ASN A 223 7.31 6.50 15.46
N ILE A 224 7.33 7.11 14.27
CA ILE A 224 7.69 6.40 13.05
C ILE A 224 9.20 6.16 13.07
N HIS A 225 9.63 4.91 12.97
CA HIS A 225 11.05 4.52 12.96
C HIS A 225 11.56 4.15 11.57
N THR A 226 10.68 3.61 10.73
CA THR A 226 10.99 3.15 9.38
C THR A 226 9.78 3.34 8.47
N LEU A 227 10.02 3.54 7.17
CA LEU A 227 8.93 3.70 6.20
C LEU A 227 8.19 2.38 5.93
N SER A 228 8.79 1.23 6.25
CA SER A 228 8.11 -0.07 6.18
C SER A 228 6.94 -0.20 7.16
N GLN A 229 6.89 0.62 8.22
CA GLN A 229 5.72 0.69 9.12
C GLN A 229 4.53 1.39 8.45
N LEU A 230 4.78 2.22 7.43
CA LEU A 230 3.77 3.02 6.74
C LEU A 230 3.12 2.22 5.61
N ASN A 231 2.27 1.29 6.01
CA ASN A 231 1.58 0.39 5.08
C ASN A 231 0.91 1.15 3.93
N GLY A 232 1.35 0.84 2.71
CA GLY A 232 0.77 1.42 1.51
C GLY A 232 1.31 2.79 1.10
N LEU A 233 2.28 3.37 1.81
CA LEU A 233 2.89 4.66 1.42
C LEU A 233 3.40 4.62 -0.03
N SER A 234 4.06 3.52 -0.42
CA SER A 234 4.55 3.29 -1.79
C SER A 234 3.45 3.28 -2.85
N ASN A 235 2.18 3.12 -2.48
CA ASN A 235 1.05 3.19 -3.39
C ASN A 235 0.59 4.62 -3.70
N LEU A 236 1.07 5.62 -2.94
CA LEU A 236 0.77 7.05 -3.18
C LEU A 236 1.63 7.61 -4.31
N LYS A 237 1.49 7.05 -5.53
CA LYS A 237 2.36 7.35 -6.68
C LYS A 237 2.32 8.81 -7.16
N HIS A 238 1.34 9.60 -6.74
CA HIS A 238 1.18 11.01 -7.10
C HIS A 238 1.63 11.97 -5.99
N LEU A 239 2.16 11.44 -4.89
CA LEU A 239 2.63 12.25 -3.77
C LEU A 239 3.79 13.15 -4.21
N LYS A 240 3.68 14.45 -3.92
CA LYS A 240 4.65 15.49 -4.23
C LYS A 240 5.32 16.02 -2.97
N THR A 241 4.58 16.13 -1.87
CA THR A 241 5.08 16.61 -0.59
C THR A 241 4.86 15.54 0.47
N LEU A 242 5.92 15.20 1.19
CA LEU A 242 5.89 14.30 2.33
C LEU A 242 6.59 14.97 3.51
N ASP A 243 5.85 15.16 4.60
CA ASP A 243 6.38 15.62 5.88
C ASP A 243 6.42 14.45 6.88
N LEU A 244 7.59 14.24 7.46
CA LEU A 244 7.92 13.21 8.44
C LEU A 244 8.68 13.80 9.63
N SER A 245 8.58 15.12 9.84
CA SER A 245 9.28 15.84 10.91
C SER A 245 9.02 15.25 12.30
N ASN A 246 9.99 15.38 13.20
CA ASN A 246 9.87 15.02 14.63
C ASN A 246 9.57 13.55 14.92
N ASN A 247 9.88 12.63 13.99
CA ASN A 247 9.74 11.20 14.21
C ASN A 247 11.07 10.58 14.70
N GLN A 248 11.19 9.25 14.63
CA GLN A 248 12.38 8.50 15.06
C GLN A 248 13.01 7.74 13.88
N ILE A 249 12.91 8.30 12.68
CA ILE A 249 13.29 7.63 11.44
C ILE A 249 14.82 7.51 11.38
N ARG A 250 15.30 6.29 11.10
CA ARG A 250 16.74 6.00 10.94
C ARG A 250 17.12 5.60 9.52
N ASN A 251 16.17 5.03 8.79
CA ASN A 251 16.35 4.48 7.46
C ASN A 251 15.22 4.92 6.53
N LEU A 252 15.60 5.42 5.35
CA LEU A 252 14.74 5.95 4.29
C LEU A 252 14.49 4.95 3.15
N GLU A 253 14.89 3.69 3.32
CA GLU A 253 14.53 2.60 2.42
C GLU A 253 13.01 2.59 2.17
N GLY A 254 12.62 2.48 0.90
CA GLY A 254 11.22 2.57 0.47
C GLY A 254 10.80 3.96 -0.01
N LEU A 255 11.50 5.06 0.32
CA LEU A 255 11.24 6.38 -0.30
C LEU A 255 11.35 6.33 -1.82
N VAL A 256 12.25 5.49 -2.33
CA VAL A 256 12.55 5.35 -3.75
C VAL A 256 11.31 5.02 -4.59
N GLU A 257 10.24 4.50 -3.99
CA GLU A 257 8.97 4.22 -4.67
C GLU A 257 8.13 5.46 -4.99
N LEU A 258 8.41 6.59 -4.32
CA LEU A 258 7.71 7.88 -4.44
C LEU A 258 8.35 8.75 -5.52
N LYS A 259 8.38 8.26 -6.76
CA LYS A 259 9.08 8.89 -7.90
C LYS A 259 8.62 10.30 -8.28
N ASN A 260 7.48 10.76 -7.75
CA ASN A 260 6.94 12.10 -8.00
C ASN A 260 7.18 13.08 -6.85
N LEU A 261 7.91 12.67 -5.80
CA LEU A 261 8.20 13.53 -4.67
C LEU A 261 9.10 14.70 -5.10
N THR A 262 8.66 15.91 -4.78
CA THR A 262 9.39 17.16 -5.02
C THR A 262 9.83 17.82 -3.73
N HIS A 263 9.11 17.60 -2.62
CA HIS A 263 9.41 18.16 -1.31
C HIS A 263 9.41 17.04 -0.27
N LEU A 264 10.53 16.90 0.45
CA LEU A 264 10.70 15.95 1.54
C LEU A 264 11.17 16.69 2.79
N VAL A 265 10.40 16.58 3.87
CA VAL A 265 10.66 17.28 5.13
C VAL A 265 10.90 16.23 6.21
N LEU A 266 12.13 16.14 6.70
CA LEU A 266 12.61 15.14 7.67
C LEU A 266 13.30 15.71 8.93
N PRO A 267 13.14 16.98 9.32
CA PRO A 267 13.87 17.52 10.45
C PRO A 267 13.55 16.78 11.75
N ASN A 268 14.51 16.77 12.67
CA ASN A 268 14.41 16.14 13.99
C ASN A 268 14.02 14.66 13.91
N ASN A 269 14.78 13.89 13.12
CA ASN A 269 14.71 12.43 13.09
C ASN A 269 16.05 11.85 13.61
N GLN A 270 16.29 10.55 13.41
CA GLN A 270 17.49 9.85 13.87
C GLN A 270 18.29 9.29 12.68
N ILE A 271 18.32 10.04 11.58
CA ILE A 271 19.02 9.64 10.36
C ILE A 271 20.51 9.92 10.55
N SER A 272 21.32 8.87 10.62
CA SER A 272 22.77 8.97 10.85
C SER A 272 23.60 8.24 9.80
N ASP A 273 23.08 7.15 9.23
CA ASP A 273 23.79 6.33 8.25
C ASP A 273 23.83 7.00 6.86
N LEU A 274 25.04 7.17 6.30
CA LEU A 274 25.29 7.73 4.98
C LEU A 274 24.65 6.92 3.84
N LYS A 275 24.33 5.64 4.06
CA LYS A 275 23.57 4.82 3.10
C LYS A 275 22.23 5.47 2.71
N ASN A 276 21.65 6.30 3.59
CA ASN A 276 20.41 7.02 3.29
C ASN A 276 20.52 7.98 2.09
N LEU A 277 21.73 8.47 1.77
CA LEU A 277 21.98 9.31 0.60
C LEU A 277 21.67 8.57 -0.70
N GLU A 278 21.91 7.26 -0.78
CA GLU A 278 21.61 6.46 -1.95
C GLU A 278 20.11 6.43 -2.26
N TYR A 279 19.26 6.44 -1.23
CA TYR A 279 17.81 6.46 -1.39
C TYR A 279 17.32 7.86 -1.79
N ILE A 280 17.86 8.90 -1.17
CA ILE A 280 17.52 10.30 -1.48
C ILE A 280 17.90 10.65 -2.92
N ASN A 281 19.12 10.27 -3.35
CA ASN A 281 19.61 10.59 -4.70
C ASN A 281 18.87 9.85 -5.82
N GLN A 282 18.10 8.80 -5.51
CA GLN A 282 17.18 8.15 -6.46
C GLN A 282 15.88 8.93 -6.70
N LEU A 283 15.59 9.98 -5.90
CA LEU A 283 14.45 10.86 -6.08
C LEU A 283 14.77 11.97 -7.09
N SER A 284 14.79 11.61 -8.37
CA SER A 284 15.22 12.50 -9.46
C SER A 284 14.41 13.80 -9.62
N LYS A 285 13.23 13.89 -9.00
CA LYS A 285 12.35 15.07 -9.04
C LYS A 285 12.41 15.90 -7.75
N LEU A 286 13.23 15.51 -6.77
CA LEU A 286 13.32 16.20 -5.50
C LEU A 286 13.91 17.60 -5.72
N GLN A 287 13.16 18.61 -5.29
CA GLN A 287 13.50 20.03 -5.42
C GLN A 287 13.82 20.64 -4.07
N PHE A 288 13.27 20.09 -2.99
CA PHE A 288 13.50 20.56 -1.63
C PHE A 288 13.64 19.38 -0.67
N LEU A 289 14.65 19.47 0.19
CA LEU A 289 14.95 18.51 1.24
C LEU A 289 15.33 19.26 2.53
N ASP A 290 14.63 18.98 3.63
CA ASP A 290 15.02 19.44 4.96
C ASP A 290 15.47 18.23 5.81
N LEU A 291 16.74 18.21 6.20
CA LEU A 291 17.36 17.20 7.07
C LEU A 291 17.81 17.79 8.41
N CYS A 292 17.44 19.03 8.74
CA CYS A 292 17.93 19.72 9.95
C CYS A 292 17.67 18.90 11.23
N GLY A 293 18.64 18.84 12.14
CA GLY A 293 18.48 18.11 13.40
C GLY A 293 18.49 16.58 13.22
N ASN A 294 19.17 16.08 12.20
CA ASN A 294 19.57 14.68 12.06
C ASN A 294 21.11 14.59 12.12
N ASP A 295 21.65 13.51 12.69
CA ASP A 295 23.10 13.30 12.81
C ASP A 295 23.83 13.27 11.44
N ILE A 296 23.13 12.84 10.38
CA ILE A 296 23.68 12.84 9.01
C ILE A 296 24.07 14.25 8.55
N SER A 297 23.35 15.28 9.01
CA SER A 297 23.53 16.67 8.56
C SER A 297 24.85 17.29 8.98
N GLU A 298 25.53 16.72 9.98
CA GLU A 298 26.87 17.13 10.41
C GLU A 298 27.98 16.57 9.50
N ASN A 299 27.68 15.50 8.77
CA ASN A 299 28.65 14.69 8.04
C ASN A 299 28.52 14.77 6.51
N VAL A 300 27.58 15.57 6.01
CA VAL A 300 27.28 15.73 4.58
C VAL A 300 27.28 17.20 4.19
N LYS A 301 27.45 17.47 2.90
CA LYS A 301 27.40 18.80 2.29
C LYS A 301 26.38 18.81 1.16
N ASN A 302 25.95 20.00 0.75
CA ASN A 302 24.99 20.15 -0.35
C ASN A 302 25.47 19.48 -1.66
N GLU A 303 26.77 19.36 -1.87
CA GLU A 303 27.40 18.69 -3.04
C GLU A 303 27.17 17.17 -3.07
N ASP A 304 26.84 16.55 -1.93
CA ASP A 304 26.55 15.10 -1.84
C ASP A 304 25.15 14.75 -2.39
N PHE A 305 24.34 15.77 -2.71
CA PHE A 305 22.96 15.65 -3.18
C PHE A 305 22.81 16.09 -4.64
N ASN A 306 21.65 15.81 -5.21
CA ASN A 306 21.29 16.31 -6.54
C ASN A 306 21.43 17.85 -6.61
N PRO A 307 22.20 18.41 -7.57
CA PRO A 307 22.47 19.86 -7.63
C PRO A 307 21.23 20.72 -7.90
N TYR A 308 20.13 20.13 -8.38
CA TYR A 308 18.84 20.81 -8.57
C TYR A 308 17.94 20.76 -7.34
N CYS A 309 18.37 20.10 -6.26
CA CYS A 309 17.66 20.02 -4.99
C CYS A 309 18.21 21.05 -4.02
N ARG A 310 17.35 21.91 -3.48
CA ARG A 310 17.69 22.77 -2.34
C ARG A 310 17.67 21.92 -1.07
N VAL A 311 18.83 21.75 -0.45
CA VAL A 311 19.00 20.98 0.79
C VAL A 311 19.23 21.92 1.97
N LEU A 312 18.48 21.69 3.06
CA LEU A 312 18.69 22.33 4.35
C LEU A 312 19.28 21.31 5.32
N LEU A 313 20.51 21.56 5.77
CA LEU A 313 21.22 20.72 6.73
C LEU A 313 21.20 21.31 8.14
N ASN A 314 21.13 22.64 8.26
CA ASN A 314 21.06 23.36 9.54
C ASN A 314 20.13 24.58 9.44
N ARG A 315 19.45 24.92 10.54
CA ARG A 315 18.54 26.09 10.62
C ARG A 315 19.23 27.41 11.01
N TYR A 316 20.56 27.43 11.06
CA TYR A 316 21.35 28.62 11.38
C TYR A 316 21.99 29.20 10.10
N ILE A 317 21.53 30.38 9.69
CA ILE A 317 22.40 31.43 9.14
C ILE A 317 22.11 32.70 9.92
#